data_AF-A0A8T3WUU6-F1
#
_entry.id   AF-A0A8T3WUU6-F1
#
_cell.length_a   1.000
_cell.length_b   1.000
_cell.length_c   1.000
_cell.angle_alpha   90.00
_cell.angle_beta   90.00
_cell.angle_gamma   90.00
#
_symmetry.space_group_name_H-M   'P 1'
#
loop_
_entity.id
_entity.type
_entity.pdbx_description
1 polymer ?
#
loop_
_entity_poly.entity_id
_entity_poly.type
_entity_poly.pdbx_seq_one_letter_code
_entity_poly.pdbx_strand_id
1 'polypeptide(L)'
;MEHPIVEKILKEGINSVNLSMLDETARKKILSDVGEKLYKQSKFSEAIEMMAKAGDTEKLAKLGDLFLEENKIELATLCFIPTKDKQRLNNAAVLCIQSKKYGLAAKAYEAADNRQMAFFIQQNFVEA
;
A
#
# COMPACT_ATOMS: atom_id res chain seq x y z
N MET A 1 26.39 -1.57 -8.57
CA MET A 1 26.65 -2.06 -7.21
C MET A 1 25.36 -1.96 -6.44
N GLU A 2 24.87 -3.06 -5.90
CA GLU A 2 23.69 -3.03 -5.02
C GLU A 2 24.04 -2.27 -3.74
N HIS A 3 23.15 -1.39 -3.28
CA HIS A 3 23.39 -0.61 -2.08
C HIS A 3 23.30 -1.56 -0.86
N PRO A 4 24.32 -1.66 0.02
CA PRO A 4 24.33 -2.65 1.13
C PRO A 4 23.09 -2.58 2.02
N ILE A 5 22.54 -1.38 2.19
CA ILE A 5 21.28 -1.12 2.90
C ILE A 5 20.08 -1.83 2.23
N VAL A 6 19.98 -1.79 0.91
CA VAL A 6 18.87 -2.43 0.15
C VAL A 6 18.91 -3.94 0.37
N GLU A 7 20.09 -4.57 0.27
CA GLU A 7 20.23 -6.00 0.53
C GLU A 7 19.86 -6.38 1.96
N LYS A 8 20.30 -5.57 2.94
CA LYS A 8 19.97 -5.81 4.34
C LYS A 8 18.46 -5.75 4.59
N ILE A 9 17.78 -4.74 4.03
CA ILE A 9 16.31 -4.61 4.14
C ILE A 9 15.60 -5.81 3.49
N LEU A 10 16.08 -6.31 2.35
CA LEU A 10 15.47 -7.47 1.69
C LEU A 10 15.61 -8.78 2.48
N LYS A 11 16.68 -8.91 3.27
CA LYS A 11 16.97 -10.12 4.07
C LYS A 11 16.33 -10.06 5.46
N GLU A 12 16.39 -8.90 6.11
CA GLU A 12 16.08 -8.73 7.53
C GLU A 12 14.85 -7.82 7.78
N GLY A 13 14.26 -7.25 6.73
CA GLY A 13 13.13 -6.33 6.81
C GLY A 13 13.52 -4.88 7.10
N ILE A 14 12.59 -3.95 6.86
CA ILE A 14 12.85 -2.50 7.00
C ILE A 14 13.25 -2.09 8.43
N ASN A 15 12.76 -2.82 9.44
CA ASN A 15 13.05 -2.54 10.85
C ASN A 15 14.51 -2.87 11.24
N SER A 16 15.26 -3.55 10.38
CA SER A 16 16.69 -3.85 10.59
C SER A 16 17.62 -2.67 10.31
N VAL A 17 17.10 -1.58 9.75
CA VAL A 17 17.89 -0.40 9.38
C VAL A 17 17.24 0.89 9.89
N ASN A 18 18.04 1.77 10.47
CA ASN A 18 17.61 3.12 10.79
C ASN A 18 17.93 4.07 9.62
N LEU A 19 16.89 4.55 8.91
CA LEU A 19 17.01 5.49 7.80
C LEU A 19 16.85 6.96 8.20
N SER A 20 16.68 7.27 9.49
CA SER A 20 16.43 8.64 9.98
C SER A 20 17.60 9.61 9.72
N MET A 21 18.82 9.07 9.60
CA MET A 21 20.04 9.87 9.35
C MET A 21 20.23 10.21 7.86
N LEU A 22 19.41 9.66 6.97
CA LEU A 22 19.46 9.93 5.54
C LEU A 22 18.55 11.11 5.18
N ASP A 23 18.99 11.92 4.22
CA ASP A 23 18.12 12.91 3.62
C ASP A 23 16.92 12.25 2.91
N GLU A 24 15.88 13.04 2.66
CA GLU A 24 14.63 12.56 2.08
C GLU A 24 14.82 11.93 0.70
N THR A 25 15.72 12.49 -0.13
CA THR A 25 15.97 12.00 -1.49
C THR A 25 16.64 10.63 -1.46
N ALA A 26 17.68 10.47 -0.64
CA ALA A 26 18.36 9.19 -0.45
C ALA A 26 17.42 8.14 0.14
N ARG A 27 16.63 8.50 1.16
CA ARG A 27 15.66 7.60 1.79
C ARG A 27 14.59 7.15 0.79
N LYS A 28 14.01 8.07 0.03
CA LYS A 28 13.01 7.77 -1.01
C LYS A 28 13.59 6.81 -2.05
N LYS A 29 14.80 7.07 -2.54
CA LYS A 29 15.47 6.22 -3.53
C LYS A 29 15.67 4.79 -3.01
N ILE A 30 16.21 4.63 -1.80
CA ILE A 30 16.44 3.30 -1.19
C ILE A 30 15.12 2.54 -1.04
N LEU A 31 14.07 3.19 -0.52
CA LEU A 31 12.76 2.56 -0.34
C LEU A 31 12.11 2.16 -1.66
N SER A 32 12.20 3.02 -2.68
CA SER A 32 11.74 2.70 -4.03
C SER A 32 12.50 1.51 -4.64
N ASP A 33 13.83 1.46 -4.50
CA ASP A 33 14.66 0.36 -5.00
C ASP A 33 14.31 -0.98 -4.30
N VAL A 34 14.10 -0.95 -2.97
CA VAL A 34 13.63 -2.12 -2.22
C VAL A 34 12.25 -2.55 -2.72
N GLY A 35 11.32 -1.60 -2.87
CA GLY A 35 9.96 -1.86 -3.35
C GLY A 35 9.94 -2.54 -4.72
N GLU A 36 10.76 -2.06 -5.66
CA GLU A 36 10.89 -2.68 -6.99
C GLU A 36 11.46 -4.10 -6.94
N LYS A 37 12.47 -4.34 -6.10
CA LYS A 37 13.05 -5.68 -5.94
C LYS A 37 12.06 -6.66 -5.31
N LEU A 38 11.32 -6.24 -4.29
CA LEU A 38 10.25 -7.04 -3.68
C LEU A 38 9.14 -7.36 -4.69
N TYR A 39 8.77 -6.38 -5.53
CA TYR A 39 7.79 -6.59 -6.60
C TYR A 39 8.25 -7.67 -7.59
N LYS A 40 9.51 -7.62 -8.03
CA LYS A 40 10.12 -8.64 -8.91
C LYS A 40 10.18 -10.04 -8.27
N GLN A 41 10.22 -10.10 -6.93
CA GLN A 41 10.15 -11.35 -6.17
C GLN A 41 8.71 -11.79 -5.86
N SER A 42 7.70 -11.12 -6.44
CA SER A 42 6.27 -11.35 -6.17
C SER A 42 5.86 -11.14 -4.71
N LYS A 43 6.67 -10.44 -3.91
CA LYS A 43 6.36 -10.02 -2.54
C LYS A 43 5.55 -8.72 -2.55
N PHE A 44 4.36 -8.78 -3.15
CA PHE A 44 3.60 -7.57 -3.51
C PHE A 44 3.21 -6.71 -2.31
N SER A 45 2.74 -7.28 -1.20
CA SER A 45 2.35 -6.51 -0.02
C SER A 45 3.52 -5.74 0.59
N GLU A 46 4.69 -6.38 0.71
CA GLU A 46 5.91 -5.72 1.19
C GLU A 46 6.39 -4.64 0.20
N ALA A 47 6.30 -4.92 -1.12
CA ALA A 47 6.65 -3.96 -2.15
C ALA A 47 5.80 -2.68 -2.06
N ILE A 48 4.49 -2.83 -1.91
CA ILE A 48 3.54 -1.72 -1.74
C ILE A 48 3.87 -0.93 -0.48
N GLU A 49 4.17 -1.60 0.64
CA GLU A 49 4.55 -0.92 1.88
C GLU A 49 5.81 -0.06 1.68
N MET A 50 6.83 -0.58 1.00
CA MET A 50 8.07 0.17 0.75
C MET A 50 7.82 1.36 -0.18
N MET A 51 7.04 1.19 -1.25
CA MET A 51 6.65 2.29 -2.15
C MET A 51 5.79 3.35 -1.46
N ALA A 52 4.91 2.94 -0.54
CA ALA A 52 4.13 3.85 0.29
C ALA A 52 5.03 4.67 1.24
N LYS A 53 6.00 4.04 1.90
CA LYS A 53 7.00 4.74 2.72
C LYS A 53 7.90 5.67 1.91
N ALA A 54 8.14 5.35 0.63
CA ALA A 54 8.86 6.21 -0.31
C ALA A 54 8.04 7.43 -0.75
N GLY A 55 6.73 7.45 -0.49
CA GLY A 55 5.84 8.53 -0.90
C GLY A 55 5.64 8.62 -2.41
N ASP A 56 5.79 7.50 -3.14
CA ASP A 56 5.58 7.46 -4.59
C ASP A 56 4.12 7.14 -4.94
N THR A 57 3.24 8.10 -4.64
CA THR A 57 1.79 7.93 -4.77
C THR A 57 1.33 7.78 -6.22
N GLU A 58 2.05 8.36 -7.18
CA GLU A 58 1.74 8.21 -8.61
C GLU A 58 2.00 6.78 -9.08
N LYS A 59 3.17 6.21 -8.73
CA LYS A 59 3.49 4.83 -9.06
C LYS A 59 2.54 3.85 -8.39
N LEU A 60 2.19 4.11 -7.13
CA LEU A 60 1.20 3.32 -6.40
C LEU A 60 -0.17 3.38 -7.07
N ALA A 61 -0.64 4.54 -7.52
CA ALA A 61 -1.91 4.64 -8.24
C ALA A 61 -1.90 3.79 -9.52
N LYS A 62 -0.86 3.91 -10.35
CA LYS A 62 -0.72 3.10 -11.58
C LYS A 62 -0.67 1.60 -11.28
N LEU A 63 0.07 1.21 -10.24
CA LEU A 63 0.15 -0.19 -9.84
C LEU A 63 -1.19 -0.71 -9.29
N GLY A 64 -1.92 0.13 -8.56
CA GLY A 64 -3.27 -0.19 -8.10
C GLY A 64 -4.24 -0.41 -9.25
N ASP A 65 -4.20 0.45 -10.27
CA ASP A 65 -5.01 0.30 -11.48
C ASP A 65 -4.68 -1.04 -12.19
N LEU A 66 -3.40 -1.39 -12.33
CA LEU A 66 -2.97 -2.69 -12.89
C LEU A 66 -3.51 -3.87 -12.06
N PHE A 67 -3.43 -3.81 -10.73
CA PHE A 67 -3.96 -4.88 -9.89
C PHE A 67 -5.48 -5.01 -9.97
N LEU A 68 -6.23 -3.93 -10.26
CA LEU A 68 -7.66 -4.03 -10.54
C LEU A 68 -7.93 -4.76 -11.86
N GLU A 69 -7.15 -4.49 -12.92
CA GLU A 69 -7.26 -5.20 -14.20
C GLU A 69 -7.01 -6.71 -14.03
N GLU A 70 -6.12 -7.09 -13.13
CA GLU A 70 -5.83 -8.49 -12.77
C GLU A 70 -6.81 -9.09 -11.73
N ASN A 71 -7.86 -8.35 -11.35
CA ASN A 71 -8.83 -8.72 -10.32
C ASN A 71 -8.21 -8.99 -8.93
N LYS A 72 -7.03 -8.43 -8.65
CA LYS A 72 -6.31 -8.49 -7.37
C LYS A 72 -6.74 -7.34 -6.45
N ILE A 73 -8.02 -7.35 -6.07
CA ILE A 73 -8.71 -6.25 -5.36
C ILE A 73 -7.98 -5.83 -4.07
N GLU A 74 -7.47 -6.78 -3.29
CA GLU A 74 -6.76 -6.48 -2.05
C GLU A 74 -5.49 -5.67 -2.28
N LEU A 75 -4.66 -6.10 -3.24
CA LEU A 75 -3.41 -5.41 -3.58
C LEU A 75 -3.69 -4.04 -4.18
N ALA A 76 -4.69 -3.93 -5.06
CA ALA A 76 -5.12 -2.64 -5.60
C ALA A 76 -5.52 -1.66 -4.49
N THR A 77 -6.31 -2.13 -3.53
CA THR A 77 -6.77 -1.29 -2.43
C THR A 77 -5.61 -0.84 -1.54
N LEU A 78 -4.66 -1.73 -1.25
CA LEU A 78 -3.43 -1.38 -0.52
C LEU A 78 -2.61 -0.32 -1.25
N CYS A 79 -2.54 -0.38 -2.58
CA CYS A 79 -1.89 0.65 -3.39
C CYS A 79 -2.58 2.02 -3.27
N PHE A 80 -3.92 2.07 -3.24
CA PHE A 80 -4.66 3.33 -3.22
C PHE A 80 -4.69 4.03 -1.86
N ILE A 81 -4.64 3.28 -0.74
CA ILE A 81 -4.66 3.86 0.62
C ILE A 81 -3.68 5.04 0.80
N PRO A 82 -2.38 4.91 0.46
CA PRO A 82 -1.43 6.01 0.61
C PRO A 82 -1.64 7.18 -0.37
N THR A 83 -2.38 7.00 -1.48
CA THR A 83 -2.54 8.05 -2.51
C THR A 83 -3.56 9.12 -2.11
N LYS A 84 -4.48 8.79 -1.18
CA LYS A 84 -5.61 9.64 -0.78
C LYS A 84 -6.54 10.05 -1.93
N ASP A 85 -6.50 9.31 -3.05
CA ASP A 85 -7.42 9.50 -4.17
C ASP A 85 -8.81 8.98 -3.78
N LYS A 86 -9.70 9.91 -3.40
CA LYS A 86 -11.03 9.57 -2.88
C LYS A 86 -11.85 8.75 -3.87
N GLN A 87 -11.73 9.00 -5.18
CA GLN A 87 -12.52 8.29 -6.17
C GLN A 87 -12.05 6.84 -6.28
N ARG A 88 -10.75 6.63 -6.46
CA ARG A 88 -10.17 5.27 -6.52
C ARG A 88 -10.43 4.49 -5.24
N LEU A 89 -10.30 5.14 -4.08
CA LEU A 89 -10.53 4.52 -2.78
C LEU A 89 -11.99 4.10 -2.57
N ASN A 90 -12.96 4.96 -2.86
CA ASN A 90 -14.38 4.59 -2.75
C ASN A 90 -14.72 3.43 -3.70
N ASN A 91 -14.21 3.44 -4.93
CA ASN A 91 -14.42 2.36 -5.88
C ASN A 91 -13.81 1.03 -5.39
N ALA A 92 -12.56 1.05 -4.94
CA ALA A 92 -11.88 -0.12 -4.40
C ALA A 92 -12.57 -0.65 -3.13
N ALA A 93 -13.11 0.23 -2.28
CA ALA A 93 -13.86 -0.14 -1.09
C ALA A 93 -15.15 -0.90 -1.44
N VAL A 94 -15.88 -0.47 -2.48
CA VAL A 94 -17.06 -1.20 -2.98
C VAL A 94 -16.68 -2.61 -3.45
N LEU A 95 -15.59 -2.74 -4.20
CA LEU A 95 -15.08 -4.04 -4.65
C LEU A 95 -14.65 -4.94 -3.47
N CYS A 96 -14.07 -4.34 -2.43
CA CYS A 96 -13.75 -5.05 -1.19
C CYS A 96 -15.01 -5.57 -0.50
N ILE A 97 -16.09 -4.79 -0.41
CA ILE A 97 -17.38 -5.24 0.16
C ILE A 97 -17.92 -6.44 -0.64
N GLN A 98 -17.96 -6.33 -1.97
CA GLN A 98 -18.42 -7.41 -2.85
C GLN A 98 -17.61 -8.70 -2.65
N SER A 99 -16.32 -8.55 -2.35
CA SER A 99 -15.38 -9.64 -2.06
C SER A 99 -15.34 -10.06 -0.57
N LYS A 100 -16.26 -9.54 0.27
CA LYS A 100 -16.34 -9.77 1.72
C LYS A 100 -15.07 -9.39 2.50
N LYS A 101 -14.27 -8.45 1.99
CA LYS A 101 -13.05 -7.92 2.60
C LYS A 101 -13.36 -6.66 3.43
N TYR A 102 -14.24 -6.80 4.42
CA TYR A 102 -14.80 -5.68 5.16
C TYR A 102 -13.75 -4.82 5.89
N GLY A 103 -12.74 -5.44 6.51
CA GLY A 103 -11.67 -4.69 7.17
C GLY A 103 -10.86 -3.81 6.21
N LEU A 104 -10.66 -4.25 4.97
CA LEU A 104 -9.95 -3.47 3.96
C LEU A 104 -10.85 -2.40 3.34
N ALA A 105 -12.14 -2.70 3.14
CA ALA A 105 -13.14 -1.71 2.73
C ALA A 105 -13.23 -0.55 3.73
N ALA A 106 -13.30 -0.85 5.03
CA ALA A 106 -13.34 0.17 6.08
C ALA A 106 -12.10 1.08 6.03
N LYS A 107 -10.90 0.49 5.91
CA LYS A 107 -9.65 1.26 5.77
C LYS A 107 -9.64 2.16 4.52
N ALA A 108 -10.16 1.66 3.40
CA ALA A 108 -10.24 2.42 2.16
C ALA A 108 -11.22 3.59 2.26
N TYR A 109 -12.40 3.39 2.87
CA TYR A 109 -13.34 4.48 3.14
C TYR A 109 -12.79 5.51 4.12
N GLU A 110 -12.09 5.08 5.16
CA GLU A 110 -11.41 5.98 6.10
C GLU A 110 -10.38 6.86 5.36
N ALA A 111 -9.54 6.24 4.52
CA ALA A 111 -8.56 6.96 3.70
C ALA A 111 -9.20 7.92 2.67
N ALA A 112 -10.46 7.67 2.28
CA ALA A 112 -11.24 8.53 1.39
C ALA A 112 -11.99 9.67 2.11
N ASP A 113 -11.82 9.80 3.43
CA ASP A 113 -12.64 10.64 4.32
C ASP A 113 -14.13 10.29 4.34
N ASN A 114 -14.51 9.07 3.95
CA ASN A 114 -15.88 8.57 4.01
C ASN A 114 -16.16 7.88 5.36
N ARG A 115 -16.12 8.68 6.43
CA ARG A 115 -16.21 8.19 7.83
C ARG A 115 -17.51 7.46 8.13
N GLN A 116 -18.62 7.89 7.53
CA GLN A 116 -19.91 7.24 7.75
C GLN A 116 -19.90 5.79 7.27
N MET A 117 -19.39 5.54 6.06
CA MET A 117 -19.27 4.19 5.52
C MET A 117 -18.22 3.38 6.27
N ALA A 118 -17.07 3.98 6.61
CA ALA A 118 -16.04 3.31 7.40
C ALA A 118 -16.60 2.80 8.74
N PHE A 119 -17.28 3.67 9.50
CA PHE A 119 -17.90 3.34 10.78
C PHE A 119 -18.99 2.27 10.63
N PHE A 120 -19.89 2.42 9.65
CA PHE A 120 -20.94 1.43 9.40
C PHE A 120 -20.36 0.04 9.17
N ILE A 121 -19.31 -0.07 8.34
CA ILE A 121 -18.68 -1.36 8.03
C ILE A 121 -17.99 -1.94 9.27
N GLN A 122 -17.27 -1.10 10.03
CA GLN A 122 -16.58 -1.56 11.24
C GLN A 122 -17.56 -2.17 12.25
N GLN A 123 -18.63 -1.46 12.58
CA GLN A 123 -19.59 -1.88 13.60
C GLN A 123 -20.39 -3.13 13.22
N ASN A 124 -20.67 -3.32 11.92
CA ASN A 124 -21.58 -4.39 11.49
C ASN A 124 -20.86 -5.63 10.95
N PHE A 125 -19.60 -5.52 10.53
CA PHE A 125 -18.91 -6.60 9.80
C PHE A 125 -17.46 -6.87 10.23
N VAL A 126 -16.86 -6.03 11.09
CA VAL A 126 -15.46 -6.21 11.53
C VAL A 126 -15.37 -6.47 13.04
N GLU A 127 -16.08 -5.69 13.84
CA GLU A 127 -16.11 -5.81 15.31
C GLU A 127 -17.26 -6.69 15.82
N ALA A 128 -18.13 -7.15 14.92
CA ALA A 128 -19.33 -7.96 15.21
C ALA A 128 -19.02 -9.43 15.52
#